data_AF-G0TU43-F1
#
_entry.id   AF-G0TU43-F1
#
_cell.length_a   1.000
_cell.length_b   1.000
_cell.length_c   1.000
_cell.angle_alpha   90.00
_cell.angle_beta   90.00
_cell.angle_gamma   90.00
#
_symmetry.space_group_name_H-M   'P 1'
#
loop_
_entity.id
_entity.type
_entity.pdbx_description
1 polymer ?
#
loop_
_entity_poly.entity_id
_entity_poly.type
_entity_poly.pdbx_seq_one_letter_code
_entity_poly.pdbx_strand_id
1 'polypeptide(L)'
;MSFRDTIGDPNLFARKPPANPKYEHVKPVVETGMTVELARFMKNMGSSLQRAPGEPFMRMRPRLLGEYLQLLQKPLDMGDGGFAHPMDEYRSQNAKPEKEFLVLDVRSEEEYAACHIECALHYPKRKMVHATNPFLPEMYAFKNKENKIIVVYDLEEELTVGQNVATILFEKGIDNIALLSGGLREFVQDYSNFIVGESPVPILPRNKRLLKLAEAASAARSETLRSSFTHKPKSLSNSLAKPRVRSFGGN
;
A
#
# COMPACT_ATOMS: atom_id res chain seq x y z
N MET A 1 -60.47 -37.27 -9.35
CA MET A 1 -59.09 -36.78 -9.44
C MET A 1 -58.21 -37.71 -8.63
N SER A 2 -57.36 -38.51 -9.26
CA SER A 2 -56.46 -39.43 -8.56
C SER A 2 -55.16 -38.71 -8.21
N PHE A 3 -54.95 -38.45 -6.92
CA PHE A 3 -53.65 -38.06 -6.40
C PHE A 3 -52.72 -39.26 -6.57
N ARG A 4 -51.75 -39.14 -7.47
CA ARG A 4 -50.61 -40.07 -7.51
C ARG A 4 -49.67 -39.63 -6.39
N ASP A 5 -49.56 -40.43 -5.34
CA ASP A 5 -48.48 -40.28 -4.37
C ASP A 5 -47.16 -40.28 -5.14
N THR A 6 -46.43 -39.18 -5.04
CA THR A 6 -45.14 -39.05 -5.72
C THR A 6 -44.18 -40.04 -5.06
N ILE A 7 -43.65 -40.97 -5.86
CA ILE A 7 -42.73 -41.99 -5.38
C ILE A 7 -41.41 -41.29 -5.01
N GLY A 8 -41.07 -41.32 -3.72
CA GLY A 8 -39.80 -40.81 -3.21
C GLY A 8 -39.89 -39.39 -2.65
N ASP A 9 -38.96 -39.08 -1.75
CA ASP A 9 -38.90 -37.79 -1.07
C ASP A 9 -38.42 -36.72 -2.07
N PRO A 10 -39.24 -35.71 -2.44
CA PRO A 10 -38.85 -34.71 -3.45
C PRO A 10 -37.68 -33.83 -2.99
N ASN A 11 -37.42 -33.79 -1.69
CA ASN A 11 -36.38 -32.99 -1.06
C ASN A 11 -35.11 -33.81 -0.73
N LEU A 12 -34.97 -35.04 -1.25
CA LEU A 12 -33.83 -35.91 -0.97
C LEU A 12 -32.48 -35.22 -1.24
N PHE A 13 -32.40 -34.46 -2.33
CA PHE A 13 -31.19 -33.72 -2.74
C PHE A 13 -30.93 -32.45 -1.92
N ALA A 14 -31.92 -31.96 -1.16
CA ALA A 14 -31.76 -30.80 -0.28
C ALA A 14 -31.28 -31.19 1.14
N ARG A 15 -31.28 -32.49 1.48
CA ARG A 15 -30.81 -32.96 2.78
C ARG A 15 -29.29 -32.80 2.85
N LYS A 16 -28.83 -32.04 3.86
CA LYS A 16 -27.41 -31.99 4.20
C LYS A 16 -26.99 -33.36 4.74
N PRO A 17 -25.81 -33.89 4.35
CA PRO A 17 -25.26 -35.08 4.96
C PRO A 17 -25.16 -34.90 6.48
N PRO A 18 -25.42 -35.94 7.29
CA PRO A 18 -25.28 -35.86 8.73
C PRO A 18 -23.84 -35.49 9.09
N ALA A 19 -23.68 -34.49 9.95
CA ALA A 19 -22.36 -34.08 10.43
C ALA A 19 -21.77 -35.20 11.29
N ASN A 20 -20.49 -35.52 11.07
CA ASN A 20 -19.81 -36.55 11.84
C ASN A 20 -19.49 -36.01 13.24
N PRO A 21 -19.99 -36.61 14.33
CA PRO A 21 -19.75 -36.15 15.70
C PRO A 21 -18.25 -36.14 16.07
N LYS A 22 -17.44 -36.98 15.40
CA LYS A 22 -15.98 -36.98 15.56
C LYS A 22 -15.33 -35.65 15.15
N TYR A 23 -15.94 -34.89 14.24
CA TYR A 23 -15.38 -33.65 13.68
C TYR A 23 -16.26 -32.42 13.94
N GLU A 24 -17.22 -32.51 14.88
CA GLU A 24 -18.13 -31.40 15.21
C GLU A 24 -17.38 -30.17 15.75
N HIS A 25 -16.27 -30.41 16.44
CA HIS A 25 -15.36 -29.37 16.93
C HIS A 25 -14.44 -28.78 15.83
N VAL A 26 -14.32 -29.45 14.68
CA VAL A 26 -13.51 -29.00 13.56
C VAL A 26 -14.36 -28.08 12.69
N LYS A 27 -14.29 -26.79 12.99
CA LYS A 27 -14.91 -25.76 12.15
C LYS A 27 -14.23 -25.74 10.77
N PRO A 28 -14.97 -25.57 9.66
CA PRO A 28 -14.35 -25.37 8.36
C PRO A 28 -13.50 -24.09 8.41
N VAL A 29 -12.20 -24.23 8.19
CA VAL A 29 -11.29 -23.09 8.06
C VAL A 29 -11.60 -22.45 6.72
N VAL A 30 -12.22 -21.27 6.76
CA VAL A 30 -12.40 -20.45 5.57
C VAL A 30 -11.04 -19.88 5.22
N GLU A 31 -10.49 -20.23 4.06
CA GLU A 31 -9.37 -19.49 3.47
C GLU A 31 -9.89 -18.10 3.10
N THR A 32 -9.82 -17.15 4.04
CA THR A 32 -10.40 -15.80 3.91
C THR A 32 -9.74 -14.94 2.83
N GLY A 33 -8.82 -15.47 2.03
CA GLY A 33 -8.16 -14.75 0.94
C GLY A 33 -7.27 -13.58 1.40
N MET A 34 -7.07 -13.38 2.70
CA MET A 34 -6.32 -12.25 3.24
C MET A 34 -4.80 -12.36 3.03
N THR A 35 -4.26 -13.56 2.84
CA THR A 35 -2.88 -13.74 2.36
C THR A 35 -2.67 -13.09 0.99
N VAL A 36 -3.70 -13.11 0.13
CA VAL A 36 -3.68 -12.43 -1.17
C VAL A 36 -3.77 -10.92 -1.01
N GLU A 37 -4.48 -10.41 0.01
CA GLU A 37 -4.52 -8.97 0.32
C GLU A 37 -3.17 -8.46 0.84
N LEU A 38 -2.54 -9.18 1.76
CA LEU A 38 -1.21 -8.87 2.25
C LEU A 38 -0.15 -8.98 1.13
N ALA A 39 -0.19 -10.04 0.34
CA ALA A 39 0.70 -10.18 -0.82
C ALA A 39 0.48 -9.06 -1.87
N ARG A 40 -0.78 -8.64 -2.08
CA ARG A 40 -1.11 -7.46 -2.90
C ARG A 40 -0.51 -6.20 -2.30
N PHE A 41 -0.65 -5.97 -0.99
CA PHE A 41 -0.06 -4.83 -0.29
C PHE A 41 1.47 -4.81 -0.46
N MET A 42 2.15 -5.95 -0.27
CA MET A 42 3.59 -6.07 -0.48
C MET A 42 4.01 -5.76 -1.92
N LYS A 43 3.26 -6.26 -2.92
CA LYS A 43 3.51 -5.99 -4.35
C LYS A 43 3.26 -4.53 -4.71
N ASN A 44 2.18 -3.94 -4.20
CA ASN A 44 1.78 -2.56 -4.43
C ASN A 44 2.74 -1.56 -3.77
N MET A 45 3.32 -1.90 -2.62
CA MET A 45 4.23 -1.02 -1.89
C MET A 45 5.47 -0.66 -2.71
N GLY A 46 5.96 -1.60 -3.53
CA GLY A 46 7.09 -1.36 -4.44
C GLY A 46 6.78 -0.47 -5.65
N SER A 47 5.51 -0.40 -6.08
CA SER A 47 5.08 0.46 -7.19
C SER A 47 4.55 1.82 -6.71
N SER A 48 4.20 1.92 -5.43
CA SER A 48 3.59 3.09 -4.78
C SER A 48 4.59 3.99 -4.07
N LEU A 49 5.76 3.47 -3.67
CA LEU A 49 6.93 4.28 -3.30
C LEU A 49 7.84 4.44 -4.52
N GLN A 50 8.04 5.67 -4.95
CA GLN A 50 8.89 5.98 -6.10
C GLN A 50 9.97 6.99 -5.70
N ARG A 51 11.19 6.80 -6.19
CA ARG A 51 12.23 7.83 -6.11
C ARG A 51 12.13 8.71 -7.35
N ALA A 52 11.93 10.00 -7.15
CA ALA A 52 12.04 10.96 -8.24
C ALA A 52 13.52 11.27 -8.50
N PRO A 53 13.93 11.46 -9.77
CA PRO A 53 15.31 11.83 -10.08
C PRO A 53 15.62 13.22 -9.52
N GLY A 54 16.73 13.35 -8.78
CA GLY A 54 17.16 14.62 -8.18
C GLY A 54 16.59 14.93 -6.80
N GLU A 55 15.70 14.10 -6.27
CA GLU A 55 15.14 14.26 -4.91
C GLU A 55 15.75 13.25 -3.93
N PRO A 56 16.08 13.68 -2.69
CA PRO A 56 16.68 12.78 -1.71
C PRO A 56 15.67 11.82 -1.06
N PHE A 57 14.39 12.19 -1.06
CA PHE A 57 13.28 11.45 -0.44
C PHE A 57 12.49 10.61 -1.44
N MET A 58 11.62 9.74 -0.93
CA MET A 58 10.68 8.95 -1.74
C MET A 58 9.34 9.68 -1.89
N ARG A 59 8.58 9.39 -2.93
CA ARG A 59 7.19 9.80 -3.13
C ARG A 59 6.27 8.62 -2.90
N MET A 60 5.27 8.80 -2.05
CA MET A 60 4.29 7.80 -1.67
C MET A 60 2.94 8.14 -2.27
N ARG A 61 2.30 7.17 -2.95
CA ARG A 61 0.93 7.35 -3.41
C ARG A 61 -0.09 7.31 -2.26
N PRO A 62 -1.16 8.14 -2.32
CA PRO A 62 -2.22 8.17 -1.32
C PRO A 62 -2.89 6.81 -1.07
N ARG A 63 -3.00 6.00 -2.13
CA ARG A 63 -3.53 4.63 -2.06
C ARG A 63 -2.83 3.77 -1.01
N LEU A 64 -1.49 3.85 -0.92
CA LEU A 64 -0.73 3.03 0.03
C LEU A 64 -1.03 3.45 1.47
N LEU A 65 -1.12 4.75 1.72
CA LEU A 65 -1.45 5.29 3.04
C LEU A 65 -2.89 4.90 3.45
N GLY A 66 -3.84 4.98 2.53
CA GLY A 66 -5.23 4.58 2.79
C GLY A 66 -5.37 3.07 3.05
N GLU A 67 -4.67 2.22 2.30
CA GLU A 67 -4.61 0.77 2.56
C GLU A 67 -4.01 0.46 3.95
N TYR A 68 -3.00 1.22 4.38
CA TYR A 68 -2.42 1.08 5.72
C TYR A 68 -3.39 1.48 6.83
N LEU A 69 -4.08 2.61 6.71
CA LEU A 69 -5.05 3.06 7.70
C LEU A 69 -6.25 2.10 7.82
N GLN A 70 -6.71 1.54 6.69
CA GLN A 70 -7.72 0.46 6.70
C GLN A 70 -7.24 -0.77 7.47
N LEU A 71 -5.97 -1.14 7.32
CA LEU A 71 -5.38 -2.28 8.03
C LEU A 71 -5.35 -2.02 9.55
N LEU A 72 -5.07 -0.79 9.99
CA LEU A 72 -5.08 -0.44 11.42
C LEU A 72 -6.49 -0.48 12.04
N GLN A 73 -7.54 -0.13 11.29
CA GLN A 73 -8.91 -0.13 11.79
C GLN A 73 -9.57 -1.53 11.80
N LYS A 74 -9.05 -2.51 11.05
CA LYS A 74 -9.65 -3.85 11.00
C LYS A 74 -9.64 -4.48 12.41
N PRO A 75 -10.80 -4.78 13.01
CA PRO A 75 -10.84 -5.46 14.30
C PRO A 75 -10.25 -6.85 14.15
N LEU A 76 -9.34 -7.21 15.07
CA LEU A 76 -8.74 -8.55 15.11
C LEU A 76 -9.78 -9.63 15.47
N ASP A 77 -10.87 -9.23 16.12
CA ASP A 77 -11.90 -10.13 16.63
C ASP A 77 -13.06 -10.26 15.64
N MET A 78 -13.19 -11.45 15.05
CA MET A 78 -14.47 -11.88 14.47
C MET A 78 -15.38 -12.25 15.65
N GLY A 79 -16.55 -11.59 15.76
CA GLY A 79 -17.45 -11.65 16.92
C GLY A 79 -17.92 -13.02 17.42
N ASP A 80 -17.58 -14.12 16.74
CA ASP A 80 -17.92 -15.51 17.09
C ASP A 80 -16.77 -16.27 17.79
N GLY A 81 -15.80 -15.56 18.39
CA GLY A 81 -14.62 -16.19 19.00
C GLY A 81 -13.73 -16.89 17.97
N GLY A 82 -13.78 -16.40 16.72
CA GLY A 82 -12.99 -16.88 15.61
C GLY A 82 -11.76 -16.00 15.42
N PHE A 83 -10.62 -16.65 15.24
CA PHE A 83 -9.40 -16.00 14.79
C PHE A 83 -9.51 -15.63 13.30
N ALA A 84 -9.05 -14.43 12.92
CA ALA A 84 -9.14 -13.94 11.54
C ALA A 84 -8.22 -14.73 10.56
N HIS A 85 -7.14 -15.32 11.07
CA HIS A 85 -6.20 -16.16 10.36
C HIS A 85 -5.98 -17.51 11.07
N PRO A 86 -5.69 -18.59 10.31
CA PRO A 86 -5.17 -19.83 10.89
C PRO A 86 -3.91 -19.52 11.71
N MET A 87 -3.83 -20.03 12.95
CA MET A 87 -2.73 -19.80 13.90
C MET A 87 -2.63 -18.39 14.53
N ASP A 88 -3.61 -17.49 14.39
CA ASP A 88 -3.57 -16.20 15.12
C ASP A 88 -3.59 -16.35 16.65
N GLU A 89 -4.05 -17.49 17.18
CA GLU A 89 -3.91 -17.84 18.59
C GLU A 89 -2.44 -17.74 19.07
N TYR A 90 -1.49 -17.98 18.16
CA TYR A 90 -0.05 -17.86 18.41
C TYR A 90 0.55 -16.53 17.94
N ARG A 91 -0.23 -15.66 17.29
CA ARG A 91 0.22 -14.34 16.90
C ARG A 91 0.38 -13.53 18.19
N SER A 92 1.60 -13.06 18.44
CA SER A 92 1.85 -12.17 19.58
C SER A 92 0.82 -11.04 19.56
N GLN A 93 0.17 -10.75 20.68
CA GLN A 93 -0.76 -9.61 20.80
C GLN A 93 -0.11 -8.28 20.36
N ASN A 94 1.22 -8.24 20.34
CA ASN A 94 2.05 -7.13 19.88
C ASN A 94 2.59 -7.31 18.45
N ALA A 95 2.02 -8.18 17.62
CA ALA A 95 2.46 -8.40 16.25
C ALA A 95 2.17 -7.16 15.39
N LYS A 96 3.11 -6.22 15.40
CA LYS A 96 3.07 -5.01 14.60
C LYS A 96 3.11 -5.37 13.10
N PRO A 97 2.51 -4.54 12.23
CA PRO A 97 2.66 -4.71 10.78
C PRO A 97 4.14 -4.70 10.41
N GLU A 98 4.50 -5.45 9.35
CA GLU A 98 5.89 -5.54 8.88
C GLU A 98 6.51 -4.19 8.56
N LYS A 99 5.68 -3.22 8.13
CA LYS A 99 6.08 -1.83 7.94
C LYS A 99 5.10 -0.88 8.64
N GLU A 100 5.67 0.08 9.34
CA GLU A 100 4.95 1.07 10.13
C GLU A 100 5.14 2.45 9.50
N PHE A 101 4.06 3.21 9.35
CA PHE A 101 4.11 4.57 8.82
C PHE A 101 3.82 5.58 9.92
N LEU A 102 4.67 6.60 10.02
CA LEU A 102 4.45 7.77 10.85
C LEU A 102 4.03 8.93 9.95
N VAL A 103 2.82 9.42 10.09
CA VAL A 103 2.29 10.48 9.23
C VAL A 103 2.47 11.83 9.93
N LEU A 104 3.10 12.79 9.22
CA LEU A 104 3.39 14.13 9.71
C LEU A 104 2.68 15.17 8.83
N ASP A 105 1.86 16.00 9.48
CA ASP A 105 1.22 17.17 8.88
C ASP A 105 2.13 18.40 9.06
N VAL A 106 2.53 19.04 7.96
CA VAL A 106 3.45 20.19 8.00
C VAL A 106 2.78 21.55 7.84
N ARG A 107 1.44 21.57 7.80
CA ARG A 107 0.65 22.79 7.63
C ARG A 107 0.70 23.68 8.88
N SER A 108 -0.09 24.76 8.86
CA SER A 108 -0.32 25.57 10.05
C SER A 108 -1.14 24.81 11.09
N GLU A 109 -1.06 25.25 12.36
CA GLU A 109 -1.81 24.65 13.46
C GLU A 109 -3.33 24.84 13.27
N GLU A 110 -3.73 25.98 12.71
CA GLU A 110 -5.13 26.30 12.38
C GLU A 110 -5.69 25.33 11.32
N GLU A 111 -4.92 25.05 10.27
CA GLU A 111 -5.32 24.12 9.21
C GLU A 111 -5.40 22.68 9.70
N TYR A 112 -4.48 22.26 10.58
CA TYR A 112 -4.49 20.94 11.21
C TYR A 112 -5.70 20.76 12.14
N ALA A 113 -6.04 21.80 12.91
CA ALA A 113 -7.20 21.80 13.80
C ALA A 113 -8.52 21.74 13.00
N ALA A 114 -8.59 22.41 11.85
CA ALA A 114 -9.76 22.36 10.97
C ALA A 114 -9.96 20.98 10.35
N CYS A 115 -8.88 20.37 9.85
CA CYS A 115 -8.92 19.01 9.30
C CYS A 115 -7.53 18.36 9.33
N HIS A 116 -7.45 17.04 9.50
CA HIS A 116 -6.21 16.29 9.32
C HIS A 116 -6.50 14.80 9.04
N ILE A 117 -5.49 14.08 8.56
CA ILE A 117 -5.59 12.62 8.38
C ILE A 117 -5.59 11.97 9.77
N GLU A 118 -6.45 10.98 9.98
CA GLU A 118 -6.47 10.19 11.20
C GLU A 118 -5.08 9.60 11.51
N CYS A 119 -4.68 9.64 12.78
CA CYS A 119 -3.35 9.23 13.26
C CYS A 119 -2.16 10.09 12.78
N ALA A 120 -2.39 11.20 12.08
CA ALA A 120 -1.32 12.13 11.72
C ALA A 120 -0.94 13.06 12.88
N LEU A 121 0.37 13.29 13.05
CA LEU A 121 0.89 14.25 14.02
C LEU A 121 1.17 15.59 13.38
N HIS A 122 0.88 16.65 14.11
CA HIS A 122 1.26 17.99 13.69
C HIS A 122 2.76 18.26 13.88
N TYR A 123 3.46 18.55 12.78
CA TYR A 123 4.87 18.91 12.74
C TYR A 123 5.07 20.26 12.03
N PRO A 124 4.94 21.38 12.75
CA PRO A 124 5.01 22.70 12.15
C PRO A 124 6.41 23.02 11.63
N LYS A 125 6.49 23.65 10.45
CA LYS A 125 7.74 24.09 9.80
C LYS A 125 8.69 24.85 10.74
N ARG A 126 8.16 25.64 11.68
CA ARG A 126 8.97 26.41 12.64
C ARG A 126 9.92 25.55 13.48
N LYS A 127 9.51 24.33 13.87
CA LYS A 127 10.35 23.41 14.66
C LYS A 127 11.64 23.02 13.95
N MET A 128 11.67 23.08 12.62
CA MET A 128 12.84 22.68 11.82
C MET A 128 14.03 23.62 11.98
N VAL A 129 13.77 24.90 12.28
CA VAL A 129 14.80 25.94 12.44
C VAL A 129 15.45 25.87 13.82
N HIS A 130 14.82 25.18 14.78
CA HIS A 130 15.37 25.05 16.12
C HIS A 130 16.70 24.26 16.10
N ALA A 131 17.71 24.84 16.76
CA ALA A 131 19.01 24.19 16.95
C ALA A 131 18.92 23.01 17.94
N THR A 132 18.04 23.12 18.93
CA THR A 132 17.79 22.09 19.95
C THR A 132 16.46 21.40 19.72
N ASN A 133 16.45 20.06 19.76
CA ASN A 133 15.27 19.20 19.58
C ASN A 133 14.42 19.52 18.34
N PRO A 134 14.99 19.43 17.12
CA PRO A 134 14.24 19.71 15.90
C PRO A 134 13.14 18.68 15.63
N PHE A 135 13.20 17.48 16.23
CA PHE A 135 12.31 16.36 15.91
C PHE A 135 11.35 16.01 17.04
N LEU A 136 10.21 15.41 16.69
CA LEU A 136 9.29 14.82 17.64
C LEU A 136 9.88 13.54 18.26
N PRO A 137 9.50 13.17 19.50
CA PRO A 137 9.90 11.90 20.12
C PRO A 137 9.63 10.69 19.24
N GLU A 138 8.49 10.69 18.56
CA GLU A 138 8.04 9.62 17.68
C GLU A 138 8.93 9.48 16.43
N MET A 139 9.47 10.60 15.92
CA MET A 139 10.40 10.57 14.79
C MET A 139 11.71 9.87 15.15
N TYR A 140 12.21 10.01 16.39
CA TYR A 140 13.39 9.26 16.84
C TYR A 140 13.15 7.75 16.87
N ALA A 141 11.92 7.32 17.18
CA ALA A 141 11.56 5.91 17.13
C ALA A 141 11.53 5.36 15.70
N PHE A 142 11.33 6.23 14.70
CA PHE A 142 11.24 5.86 13.29
C PHE A 142 12.53 6.10 12.51
N LYS A 143 13.42 6.99 12.96
CA LYS A 143 14.65 7.38 12.25
C LYS A 143 15.48 6.20 11.75
N ASN A 144 15.73 6.17 10.43
CA ASN A 144 16.63 5.25 9.71
C ASN A 144 16.40 3.76 9.98
N LYS A 145 15.16 3.34 10.22
CA LYS A 145 14.79 1.93 10.37
C LYS A 145 14.14 1.43 9.08
N GLU A 146 14.53 0.25 8.61
CA GLU A 146 14.11 -0.30 7.31
C GLU A 146 12.59 -0.58 7.22
N ASN A 147 11.98 -0.92 8.36
CA ASN A 147 10.56 -1.24 8.49
C ASN A 147 9.71 -0.04 8.91
N LYS A 148 10.29 1.15 8.96
CA LYS A 148 9.58 2.35 9.42
C LYS A 148 9.79 3.46 8.42
N ILE A 149 8.71 4.12 8.04
CA ILE A 149 8.78 5.22 7.07
C ILE A 149 8.08 6.43 7.68
N ILE A 150 8.73 7.59 7.58
CA ILE A 150 8.15 8.86 7.98
C ILE A 150 7.51 9.48 6.74
N VAL A 151 6.20 9.60 6.75
CA VAL A 151 5.40 10.18 5.67
C VAL A 151 5.10 11.62 6.00
N VAL A 152 5.51 12.53 5.13
CA VAL A 152 5.24 13.96 5.23
C VAL A 152 4.15 14.31 4.24
N TYR A 153 3.15 15.08 4.65
CA TYR A 153 2.14 15.62 3.74
C TYR A 153 1.81 17.08 4.04
N ASP A 154 1.30 17.74 3.00
CA ASP A 154 0.81 19.12 3.00
C ASP A 154 -0.59 19.13 2.34
N LEU A 155 -1.21 20.31 2.18
CA LEU A 155 -2.48 20.44 1.47
C LEU A 155 -2.36 19.97 0.00
N GLU A 156 -1.29 20.43 -0.67
CA GLU A 156 -0.97 20.13 -2.07
C GLU A 156 0.53 19.82 -2.25
N GLU A 157 0.86 18.88 -3.15
CA GLU A 157 2.26 18.43 -3.39
C GLU A 157 3.09 19.41 -4.21
N GLU A 158 2.45 20.19 -5.09
CA GLU A 158 3.11 20.89 -6.21
C GLU A 158 3.84 22.18 -5.76
N LEU A 159 3.48 22.75 -4.60
CA LEU A 159 3.99 24.04 -4.14
C LEU A 159 4.55 24.01 -2.71
N THR A 160 5.81 23.60 -2.63
CA THR A 160 6.86 24.13 -1.74
C THR A 160 6.99 23.60 -0.31
N VAL A 161 5.96 23.51 0.54
CA VAL A 161 6.23 23.30 1.98
C VAL A 161 6.66 21.86 2.27
N GLY A 162 5.89 20.87 1.82
CA GLY A 162 6.21 19.45 2.02
C GLY A 162 7.59 19.03 1.48
N GLN A 163 7.94 19.46 0.27
CA GLN A 163 9.24 19.14 -0.36
C GLN A 163 10.41 19.77 0.41
N ASN A 164 10.30 21.05 0.76
CA ASN A 164 11.33 21.73 1.56
C ASN A 164 11.52 21.05 2.91
N VAL A 165 10.41 20.66 3.57
CA VAL A 165 10.46 19.94 4.84
C VAL A 165 11.17 18.60 4.65
N ALA A 166 10.81 17.83 3.63
CA ALA A 166 11.44 16.53 3.36
C ALA A 166 12.95 16.67 3.09
N THR A 167 13.38 17.67 2.32
CA THR A 167 14.80 17.95 2.07
C THR A 167 15.55 18.30 3.35
N ILE A 168 15.03 19.20 4.18
CA ILE A 168 15.70 19.59 5.43
C ILE A 168 15.74 18.43 6.43
N LEU A 169 14.68 17.61 6.50
CA LEU A 169 14.68 16.41 7.33
C LEU A 169 15.76 15.41 6.87
N PHE A 170 15.95 15.28 5.56
CA PHE A 170 17.03 14.48 4.98
C PHE A 170 18.41 15.04 5.33
N GLU A 171 18.63 16.35 5.17
CA GLU A 171 19.89 17.01 5.54
C GLU A 171 20.23 16.86 7.03
N LYS A 172 19.21 16.77 7.90
CA LYS A 172 19.38 16.49 9.34
C LYS A 172 19.59 14.99 9.64
N GLY A 173 19.72 14.15 8.62
CA GLY A 173 20.13 12.74 8.72
C GLY A 173 19.00 11.74 8.90
N ILE A 174 17.80 12.03 8.37
CA ILE A 174 16.68 11.07 8.29
C ILE A 174 16.52 10.63 6.83
N ASP A 175 16.83 9.36 6.52
CA ASP A 175 16.84 8.86 5.14
C ASP A 175 15.51 8.18 4.75
N ASN A 176 14.77 7.68 5.74
CA ASN A 176 13.53 6.92 5.55
C ASN A 176 12.29 7.81 5.42
N ILE A 177 12.39 8.84 4.57
CA ILE A 177 11.34 9.83 4.35
C ILE A 177 10.56 9.50 3.08
N ALA A 178 9.24 9.62 3.16
CA ALA A 178 8.36 9.64 2.01
C ALA A 178 7.47 10.90 2.03
N LEU A 179 7.28 11.52 0.88
CA LEU A 179 6.35 12.62 0.67
C LEU A 179 5.04 12.08 0.08
N LEU A 180 3.90 12.48 0.61
CA LEU A 180 2.59 12.06 0.09
C LEU A 180 2.29 12.77 -1.24
N SER A 181 2.17 12.01 -2.32
CA SER A 181 1.82 12.55 -3.62
C SER A 181 0.38 13.05 -3.67
N GLY A 182 0.18 14.21 -4.29
CA GLY A 182 -1.09 14.94 -4.33
C GLY A 182 -1.56 15.57 -3.01
N GLY A 183 -0.82 15.37 -1.91
CA GLY A 183 -1.13 15.91 -0.59
C GLY A 183 -2.48 15.45 -0.01
N LEU A 184 -3.01 16.24 0.92
CA LEU A 184 -4.32 15.99 1.53
C LEU A 184 -5.44 16.05 0.47
N ARG A 185 -5.34 16.97 -0.50
CA ARG A 185 -6.35 17.17 -1.56
C ARG A 185 -6.65 15.90 -2.33
N GLU A 186 -5.62 15.18 -2.74
CA GLU A 186 -5.78 13.92 -3.46
C GLU A 186 -6.25 12.79 -2.52
N PHE A 187 -5.75 12.75 -1.29
CA PHE A 187 -6.12 11.74 -0.31
C PHE A 187 -7.63 11.79 0.05
N VAL A 188 -8.19 12.98 0.26
CA VAL A 188 -9.62 13.20 0.57
C VAL A 188 -10.54 12.58 -0.48
N GLN A 189 -10.13 12.60 -1.76
CA GLN A 189 -10.99 12.13 -2.86
C GLN A 189 -11.26 10.63 -2.80
N ASP A 190 -10.28 9.84 -2.35
CA ASP A 190 -10.39 8.38 -2.30
C ASP A 190 -10.65 7.85 -0.88
N TYR A 191 -10.19 8.58 0.15
CA TYR A 191 -10.14 8.12 1.54
C TYR A 191 -10.75 9.13 2.52
N SER A 192 -11.92 9.68 2.18
CA SER A 192 -12.65 10.66 3.00
C SER A 192 -12.96 10.17 4.43
N ASN A 193 -13.09 8.86 4.63
CA ASN A 193 -13.44 8.27 5.93
C ASN A 193 -12.32 8.39 6.97
N PHE A 194 -11.08 8.60 6.53
CA PHE A 194 -9.89 8.67 7.38
C PHE A 194 -9.49 10.11 7.70
N ILE A 195 -10.43 11.04 7.61
CA ILE A 195 -10.20 12.46 7.86
C ILE A 195 -10.97 12.86 9.11
N VAL A 196 -10.25 13.50 10.02
CA VAL A 196 -10.83 14.15 11.19
C VAL A 196 -11.10 15.60 10.83
N GLY A 197 -12.34 16.06 11.04
CA GLY A 197 -12.75 17.44 10.75
C GLY A 197 -13.49 17.60 9.41
N GLU A 198 -13.71 18.85 9.01
CA GLU A 198 -14.41 19.18 7.76
C GLU A 198 -13.39 19.33 6.63
N SER A 199 -13.56 18.56 5.55
CA SER A 199 -12.60 18.60 4.44
C SER A 199 -12.63 19.96 3.74
N PRO A 200 -11.48 20.65 3.59
CA PRO A 200 -11.44 21.98 2.98
C PRO A 200 -11.59 21.93 1.46
N VAL A 201 -11.46 20.74 0.86
CA VAL A 201 -11.54 20.52 -0.58
C VAL A 201 -12.84 19.78 -0.92
N PRO A 202 -13.63 20.26 -1.89
CA PRO A 202 -14.79 19.53 -2.38
C PRO A 202 -14.38 18.21 -3.05
N ILE A 203 -15.10 17.14 -2.75
CA ILE A 203 -14.89 15.82 -3.34
C ILE A 203 -15.41 15.84 -4.79
N LEU A 204 -14.50 15.73 -5.76
CA LEU A 204 -14.84 15.68 -7.18
C LEU A 204 -14.89 14.24 -7.69
N PRO A 205 -15.87 13.88 -8.55
CA PRO A 205 -15.96 12.54 -9.12
C PRO A 205 -14.79 12.26 -10.06
N ARG A 206 -13.97 11.25 -9.75
CA ARG A 206 -12.83 10.83 -10.57
C ARG A 206 -13.23 9.94 -11.74
N ASN A 207 -12.60 10.18 -12.90
CA ASN A 207 -12.66 9.26 -14.04
C ASN A 207 -11.80 8.02 -13.78
N LYS A 208 -12.41 6.97 -13.20
CA LYS A 208 -11.75 5.70 -12.83
C LYS A 208 -10.96 5.04 -13.97
N ARG A 209 -11.38 5.23 -15.23
CA ARG A 209 -10.69 4.69 -16.41
C ARG A 209 -9.31 5.34 -16.61
N LEU A 210 -9.22 6.66 -16.48
CA LEU A 210 -7.96 7.39 -16.63
C LEU A 210 -7.00 7.06 -15.49
N LEU A 211 -7.53 6.94 -14.26
CA LEU A 211 -6.73 6.57 -13.09
C LEU A 211 -6.11 5.18 -13.26
N LYS A 212 -6.89 4.17 -13.66
CA LYS A 212 -6.35 2.82 -13.93
C LYS A 212 -5.28 2.81 -15.02
N LEU A 213 -5.43 3.62 -16.07
CA LEU A 213 -4.41 3.74 -17.13
C LEU A 213 -3.12 4.37 -16.59
N ALA A 214 -3.23 5.43 -15.79
CA ALA A 214 -2.08 6.08 -15.17
C ALA A 214 -1.36 5.17 -14.17
N GLU A 215 -2.10 4.42 -13.35
CA GLU A 215 -1.54 3.41 -12.44
C GLU A 215 -0.82 2.30 -13.20
N ALA A 216 -1.43 1.75 -14.26
CA ALA A 216 -0.82 0.71 -15.08
C ALA A 216 0.47 1.21 -15.76
N ALA A 217 0.47 2.43 -16.29
CA ALA A 217 1.66 3.05 -16.87
C ALA A 217 2.77 3.22 -15.82
N SER A 218 2.42 3.61 -14.60
CA SER A 218 3.39 3.82 -13.52
C SER A 218 3.94 2.49 -12.97
N ALA A 219 3.11 1.46 -12.88
CA ALA A 219 3.53 0.10 -12.54
C ALA A 219 4.49 -0.47 -13.60
N ALA A 220 4.16 -0.32 -14.89
CA ALA A 220 5.02 -0.74 -15.99
C ALA A 220 6.41 -0.08 -15.93
N ARG A 221 6.49 1.22 -15.62
CA ARG A 221 7.76 1.94 -15.42
C ARG A 221 8.57 1.37 -14.24
N SER A 222 7.92 0.99 -13.14
CA SER A 222 8.62 0.40 -12.00
C SER A 222 9.14 -1.01 -12.28
N GLU A 223 8.43 -1.79 -13.10
CA GLU A 223 8.84 -3.15 -13.51
C GLU A 223 10.02 -3.11 -14.49
N THR A 224 10.05 -2.18 -15.44
CA THR A 224 11.18 -2.02 -16.38
C THR A 224 12.47 -1.58 -15.67
N LEU A 225 12.37 -0.71 -14.66
CA LEU A 225 13.52 -0.31 -13.83
C LEU A 225 14.05 -1.46 -12.98
N ARG A 226 13.20 -2.39 -12.52
CA ARG A 226 13.66 -3.57 -11.78
C ARG A 226 14.33 -4.61 -12.67
N SER A 227 13.85 -4.78 -13.91
CA SER A 227 14.38 -5.80 -14.83
C SER A 227 15.69 -5.40 -15.50
N SER A 228 15.97 -4.09 -15.66
CA SER A 228 17.23 -3.59 -16.21
C SER A 228 18.45 -3.89 -15.33
N PHE A 229 18.27 -3.99 -14.00
CA PHE A 229 19.34 -4.34 -13.06
C PHE A 229 19.59 -5.86 -12.92
N THR A 230 18.63 -6.70 -13.29
CA THR A 230 18.73 -8.18 -13.10
C THR A 230 19.11 -8.94 -14.36
N HIS A 231 19.10 -8.30 -15.53
CA HIS A 231 19.43 -8.99 -16.77
C HIS A 231 20.94 -8.94 -17.02
N LYS A 232 21.66 -10.05 -16.71
CA LYS A 232 22.93 -10.32 -17.40
C LYS A 232 22.63 -10.23 -18.91
N PRO A 233 23.31 -9.39 -19.70
CA PRO A 233 23.04 -9.36 -21.13
C PRO A 233 23.25 -10.76 -21.65
N LYS A 234 22.23 -11.35 -22.28
CA LYS A 234 22.43 -12.56 -23.09
C LYS A 234 23.48 -12.14 -24.11
N SER A 235 24.69 -12.70 -23.98
CA SER A 235 25.76 -12.51 -24.94
C SER A 235 25.14 -12.65 -26.32
N LEU A 236 25.28 -11.61 -27.15
CA LEU A 236 24.86 -11.65 -28.55
C LEU A 236 25.61 -12.82 -29.20
N SER A 237 24.95 -13.97 -29.25
CA SER A 237 25.50 -15.18 -29.82
C SER A 237 25.58 -14.98 -31.32
N ASN A 238 26.78 -14.63 -31.79
CA ASN A 238 27.42 -14.94 -33.07
C ASN A 238 26.50 -15.52 -34.16
N SER A 239 25.51 -14.75 -34.61
CA SER A 239 24.65 -15.12 -35.75
C SER A 239 25.04 -14.39 -37.05
N LEU A 240 26.14 -13.62 -37.01
CA LEU A 240 26.60 -12.76 -38.11
C LEU A 240 27.89 -13.23 -38.79
N ALA A 241 28.24 -14.51 -38.64
CA ALA A 241 29.39 -15.11 -39.33
C ALA A 241 29.04 -16.48 -39.91
N LYS A 242 28.27 -16.48 -41.00
CA LYS A 242 28.39 -17.55 -42.01
C LYS A 242 28.82 -16.89 -43.33
N PRO A 243 30.08 -17.05 -43.76
CA PRO A 243 30.45 -16.63 -45.10
C PRO A 243 29.67 -17.49 -46.11
N ARG A 244 28.92 -16.84 -47.00
CA ARG A 244 28.34 -17.49 -48.19
C ARG A 244 29.50 -17.94 -49.08
N VAL A 245 29.78 -19.24 -49.09
CA VAL A 245 30.62 -19.87 -50.13
C VAL A 245 29.89 -19.68 -51.46
N ARG A 246 30.41 -18.80 -52.34
CA ARG A 246 30.00 -18.77 -53.74
C ARG A 246 30.72 -19.90 -54.45
N SER A 247 29.99 -20.96 -54.80
CA SER A 247 30.47 -21.95 -55.77
C SER A 247 30.51 -21.29 -57.15
N PHE A 248 31.71 -20.94 -57.63
CA PHE A 248 31.94 -20.71 -59.04
C PHE A 248 32.10 -22.08 -59.70
N GLY A 249 31.03 -22.56 -60.34
CA GLY A 249 31.11 -23.65 -61.31
C GLY A 249 31.72 -23.12 -62.60
N GLY A 250 32.78 -23.78 -63.05
CA GLY A 250 33.44 -23.46 -64.32
C GLY A 250 32.61 -23.87 -65.54
N ASN A 251 32.83 -23.11 -66.61
CA ASN A 251 33.33 -23.62 -67.88
C ASN A 251 34.42 -22.67 -68.35
#